data_AF-A0A8H4UWF4-F1
#
_entry.id   AF-A0A8H4UWF4-F1
#
_cell.length_a   1.000
_cell.length_b   1.000
_cell.length_c   1.000
_cell.angle_alpha   90.00
_cell.angle_beta   90.00
_cell.angle_gamma   90.00
#
_symmetry.space_group_name_H-M   'P 1'
#
loop_
_entity.id
_entity.type
_entity.pdbx_description
1 polymer ?
#
loop_
_entity_poly.entity_id
_entity_poly.type
_entity_poly.pdbx_seq_one_letter_code
_entity_poly.pdbx_strand_id
1 'polypeptide(L)'
;MASHNSKRQPWKEAVVYQIYAASFKDTNRDGWGDIPGIISKIDYIKSVGADTIWLSPIYASPQHDMGYDVSDYRSIHAPYGTLEDVDRLIAELRDRGMKLWMDLVVNHTSDEHAWFKESRRSIDSPKRDWYFWRDSKYDDKGLKKPPNNWKGMFGGSAWTFDEATGQYYLSLFLPSQPDLNWTN
;
A
#
# COMPACT_ATOMS: atom_id res chain seq x y z
N MET A 1 41.42 23.03 12.12
CA MET A 1 40.24 22.63 11.32
C MET A 1 39.77 21.29 11.86
N ALA A 2 38.62 21.24 12.54
CA ALA A 2 38.10 19.97 13.06
C ALA A 2 37.50 19.17 11.89
N SER A 3 38.08 18.01 11.58
CA SER A 3 37.50 17.10 10.60
C SER A 3 36.18 16.57 11.16
N HIS A 4 35.07 17.00 10.57
CA HIS A 4 33.79 16.37 10.81
C HIS A 4 33.82 14.99 10.17
N ASN A 5 34.23 13.98 10.94
CA ASN A 5 34.10 12.59 10.54
C ASN A 5 32.62 12.19 10.67
N SER A 6 31.79 12.64 9.73
CA SER A 6 30.41 12.23 9.61
C SER A 6 30.40 10.72 9.36
N LYS A 7 29.95 9.93 10.35
CA LYS A 7 29.78 8.48 10.18
C LYS A 7 28.90 8.24 8.96
N ARG A 8 29.49 7.64 7.92
CA ARG A 8 28.79 7.22 6.71
C ARG A 8 27.56 6.41 7.08
N GLN A 9 26.42 6.78 6.50
CA GLN A 9 25.15 6.11 6.72
C GLN A 9 24.81 5.34 5.45
N PRO A 10 24.60 4.02 5.51
CA PRO A 10 24.39 3.21 4.30
C PRO A 10 23.27 3.72 3.38
N TRP A 11 22.19 4.26 3.94
CA TRP A 11 21.07 4.80 3.17
C TRP A 11 21.34 6.16 2.50
N LYS A 12 22.35 6.93 2.95
CA LYS A 12 22.72 8.22 2.33
C LYS A 12 23.52 8.05 1.04
N GLU A 13 24.18 6.90 0.90
CA GLU A 13 25.08 6.57 -0.20
C GLU A 13 24.48 5.49 -1.11
N ALA A 14 23.26 5.02 -0.80
CA ALA A 14 22.61 3.94 -1.51
C ALA A 14 22.20 4.36 -2.93
N VAL A 15 22.42 3.46 -3.89
CA VAL A 15 21.84 3.55 -5.22
C VAL A 15 20.60 2.66 -5.26
N VAL A 16 19.43 3.29 -5.24
CA VAL A 16 18.13 2.61 -5.15
C VAL A 16 17.58 2.32 -6.54
N TYR A 17 17.21 1.06 -6.77
CA TYR A 17 16.47 0.60 -7.95
C TYR A 17 15.03 0.28 -7.54
N GLN A 18 14.09 1.12 -7.95
CA GLN A 18 12.67 0.89 -7.68
C GLN A 18 12.10 -0.13 -8.69
N ILE A 19 11.33 -1.09 -8.18
CA ILE A 19 10.67 -2.11 -8.99
C ILE A 19 9.16 -2.01 -8.78
N TYR A 20 8.46 -2.05 -9.90
CA TYR A 20 7.01 -2.26 -9.96
C TYR A 20 6.75 -3.72 -10.33
N ALA A 21 6.40 -4.55 -9.33
CA ALA A 21 6.42 -6.02 -9.45
C ALA A 21 5.60 -6.52 -10.64
N ALA A 22 4.36 -6.04 -10.78
CA ALA A 22 3.43 -6.41 -11.86
C ALA A 22 4.01 -6.32 -13.28
N SER A 23 4.96 -5.42 -13.53
CA SER A 23 5.47 -5.14 -14.88
C SER A 23 6.96 -5.44 -15.04
N PHE A 24 7.62 -6.00 -14.03
CA PHE A 24 9.06 -6.18 -14.08
C PHE A 24 9.48 -7.44 -14.84
N LYS A 25 9.08 -8.62 -14.34
CA LYS A 25 9.41 -9.89 -14.99
C LYS A 25 8.46 -11.01 -14.55
N ASP A 26 7.71 -11.53 -15.51
CA ASP A 26 6.88 -12.74 -15.36
C ASP A 26 7.74 -14.01 -15.53
N THR A 27 7.56 -15.01 -14.68
CA THR A 27 8.21 -16.33 -14.77
C THR A 27 7.26 -17.50 -15.03
N ASN A 28 5.96 -17.34 -14.83
CA ASN A 28 4.98 -18.42 -14.90
C ASN A 28 4.02 -18.31 -16.11
N ARG A 29 4.12 -17.22 -16.89
CA ARG A 29 3.31 -16.88 -18.08
C ARG A 29 1.84 -16.54 -17.79
N ASP A 30 1.53 -16.04 -16.59
CA ASP A 30 0.20 -15.54 -16.25
C ASP A 30 -0.03 -14.07 -16.66
N GLY A 31 1.01 -13.39 -17.16
CA GLY A 31 0.97 -11.99 -17.61
C GLY A 31 1.29 -10.97 -16.54
N TRP A 32 1.56 -11.39 -15.30
CA TRP A 32 2.00 -10.54 -14.19
C TRP A 32 3.46 -10.83 -13.85
N GLY A 33 4.21 -9.77 -13.55
CA GLY A 33 5.54 -9.95 -12.96
C GLY A 33 5.45 -10.47 -11.53
N ASP A 34 6.43 -11.28 -11.15
CA ASP A 34 6.42 -12.05 -9.89
C ASP A 34 7.78 -11.99 -9.16
N ILE A 35 7.79 -12.40 -7.88
CA ILE A 35 8.99 -12.38 -7.04
C ILE A 35 10.10 -13.29 -7.58
N PRO A 36 9.83 -14.53 -8.05
CA PRO A 36 10.85 -15.33 -8.75
C PRO A 36 11.47 -14.60 -9.95
N GLY A 37 10.71 -13.79 -10.66
CA GLY A 37 11.16 -12.94 -11.76
C GLY A 37 12.11 -11.85 -11.29
N ILE A 38 11.80 -11.20 -10.17
CA ILE A 38 12.71 -10.25 -9.51
C ILE A 38 14.02 -10.95 -9.13
N ILE A 39 13.93 -12.12 -8.48
CA ILE A 39 15.10 -12.93 -8.08
C ILE A 39 15.99 -13.24 -9.29
N SER A 40 15.39 -13.63 -10.42
CA SER A 40 16.12 -13.97 -11.66
C SER A 40 16.90 -12.80 -12.27
N LYS A 41 16.66 -11.56 -11.81
CA LYS A 41 17.25 -10.33 -12.34
C LYS A 41 18.10 -9.56 -11.33
N ILE A 42 18.32 -10.08 -10.13
CA ILE A 42 19.17 -9.40 -9.13
C ILE A 42 20.57 -9.13 -9.67
N ASP A 43 21.17 -10.06 -10.43
CA ASP A 43 22.50 -9.85 -11.02
C ASP A 43 22.51 -8.72 -12.05
N TYR A 44 21.41 -8.52 -12.78
CA TYR A 44 21.24 -7.38 -13.67
C TYR A 44 21.11 -6.07 -12.88
N ILE A 45 20.29 -6.06 -11.82
CA ILE A 45 20.09 -4.87 -10.98
C ILE A 45 21.42 -4.46 -10.33
N LYS A 46 22.22 -5.44 -9.89
CA LYS A 46 23.56 -5.19 -9.35
C LYS A 46 24.54 -4.67 -10.42
N SER A 47 24.46 -5.17 -11.66
CA SER A 47 25.40 -4.76 -12.72
C SER A 47 25.20 -3.32 -13.17
N VAL A 48 23.99 -2.76 -13.02
CA VAL A 48 23.72 -1.33 -13.22
C VAL A 48 24.14 -0.45 -12.03
N GLY A 49 24.73 -1.04 -10.99
CA GLY A 49 25.33 -0.33 -9.85
C GLY A 49 24.40 -0.12 -8.66
N ALA A 50 23.19 -0.68 -8.67
CA ALA A 50 22.28 -0.57 -7.54
C ALA A 50 22.70 -1.49 -6.38
N ASP A 51 22.56 -0.99 -5.16
CA ASP A 51 22.82 -1.73 -3.92
C ASP A 51 21.54 -1.95 -3.10
N THR A 52 20.44 -1.31 -3.49
CA THR A 52 19.16 -1.36 -2.78
C THR A 52 18.03 -1.51 -3.78
N ILE A 53 17.15 -2.49 -3.57
CA ILE A 53 15.87 -2.59 -4.28
C ILE A 53 14.79 -1.95 -3.42
N TRP A 54 13.97 -1.07 -4.01
CA TRP A 54 12.70 -0.64 -3.42
C TRP A 54 11.55 -1.29 -4.20
N LEU A 55 10.77 -2.14 -3.53
CA LEU A 55 9.57 -2.70 -4.13
C LEU A 55 8.37 -1.79 -3.86
N SER A 56 7.63 -1.46 -4.93
CA SER A 56 6.23 -1.05 -4.81
C SER A 56 5.42 -2.14 -4.07
N PRO A 57 4.20 -1.86 -3.57
CA PRO A 57 3.46 -2.81 -2.74
C PRO A 57 3.28 -4.19 -3.38
N ILE A 58 3.60 -5.24 -2.63
CA ILE A 58 3.40 -6.65 -3.04
C ILE A 58 2.42 -7.41 -2.13
N TYR A 59 1.84 -6.71 -1.15
CA TYR A 59 0.90 -7.29 -0.19
C TYR A 59 -0.39 -7.75 -0.87
N ALA A 60 -1.14 -8.62 -0.21
CA ALA A 60 -2.47 -8.99 -0.66
C ALA A 60 -3.34 -7.73 -0.86
N SER A 61 -3.90 -7.61 -2.04
CA SER A 61 -4.67 -6.44 -2.49
C SER A 61 -5.61 -6.83 -3.64
N PRO A 62 -6.82 -6.25 -3.72
CA PRO A 62 -7.73 -6.39 -4.87
C PRO A 62 -7.23 -5.73 -6.17
N GLN A 63 -6.13 -4.97 -6.12
CA GLN A 63 -5.50 -4.29 -7.25
C GLN A 63 -6.33 -3.13 -7.84
N HIS A 64 -7.24 -2.51 -7.09
CA HIS A 64 -7.97 -1.32 -7.56
C HIS A 64 -7.04 -0.13 -7.77
N ASP A 65 -5.99 -0.04 -6.95
CA ASP A 65 -4.89 0.92 -7.10
C ASP A 65 -3.55 0.18 -7.18
N MET A 66 -3.53 -0.96 -7.90
CA MET A 66 -2.32 -1.74 -8.20
C MET A 66 -1.42 -2.02 -6.99
N GLY A 67 -2.02 -2.46 -5.87
CA GLY A 67 -1.32 -2.85 -4.66
C GLY A 67 -1.34 -1.83 -3.54
N TYR A 68 -1.67 -0.56 -3.82
CA TYR A 68 -1.80 0.47 -2.77
C TYR A 68 -3.11 0.33 -1.96
N ASP A 69 -4.08 -0.45 -2.42
CA ASP A 69 -5.25 -0.89 -1.68
C ASP A 69 -5.00 -2.23 -0.96
N VAL A 70 -4.27 -2.21 0.16
CA VAL A 70 -3.86 -3.43 0.89
C VAL A 70 -5.01 -4.06 1.68
N SER A 71 -5.32 -5.33 1.41
CA SER A 71 -6.35 -6.11 2.12
C SER A 71 -5.80 -7.01 3.24
N ASP A 72 -4.50 -7.36 3.19
CA ASP A 72 -3.77 -8.00 4.30
C ASP A 72 -2.27 -7.71 4.22
N TYR A 73 -1.75 -6.98 5.21
CA TYR A 73 -0.33 -6.63 5.36
C TYR A 73 0.60 -7.81 5.65
N ARG A 74 0.06 -8.98 6.00
CA ARG A 74 0.84 -10.18 6.36
C ARG A 74 0.87 -11.24 5.27
N SER A 75 0.20 -11.00 4.16
CA SER A 75 0.11 -11.93 3.03
C SER A 75 0.61 -11.24 1.77
N ILE A 76 1.08 -12.03 0.81
CA ILE A 76 1.54 -11.56 -0.51
C ILE A 76 0.39 -11.71 -1.50
N HIS A 77 0.28 -10.78 -2.46
CA HIS A 77 -0.67 -10.91 -3.56
C HIS A 77 -0.35 -12.19 -4.35
N ALA A 78 -1.30 -13.11 -4.44
CA ALA A 78 -1.04 -14.48 -4.90
C ALA A 78 -0.34 -14.57 -6.28
N PRO A 79 -0.68 -13.73 -7.28
CA PRO A 79 0.09 -13.66 -8.54
C PRO A 79 1.59 -13.34 -8.39
N TYR A 80 2.00 -12.63 -7.33
CA TYR A 80 3.41 -12.28 -7.12
C TYR A 80 4.22 -13.42 -6.46
N GLY A 81 3.57 -14.33 -5.74
CA GLY A 81 4.22 -15.45 -5.05
C GLY A 81 3.81 -15.58 -3.59
N THR A 82 4.66 -16.22 -2.79
CA THR A 82 4.40 -16.53 -1.37
C THR A 82 5.33 -15.79 -0.42
N LEU A 83 5.13 -15.96 0.90
CA LEU A 83 6.07 -15.46 1.91
C LEU A 83 7.45 -16.14 1.79
N GLU A 84 7.48 -17.42 1.42
CA GLU A 84 8.73 -18.14 1.16
C GLU A 84 9.50 -17.55 -0.03
N ASP A 85 8.81 -17.07 -1.07
CA ASP A 85 9.45 -16.35 -2.17
C ASP A 85 10.07 -15.02 -1.70
N VAL A 86 9.42 -14.32 -0.77
CA VAL A 86 9.97 -13.11 -0.14
C VAL A 86 11.20 -13.43 0.71
N ASP A 87 11.15 -14.50 1.51
CA ASP A 87 12.30 -14.95 2.30
C ASP A 87 13.48 -15.29 1.40
N ARG A 88 13.22 -15.93 0.26
CA ARG A 88 14.23 -16.24 -0.76
C ARG A 88 14.79 -14.96 -1.39
N LEU A 89 13.94 -13.99 -1.74
CA LEU A 89 14.39 -12.70 -2.26
C LEU A 89 15.33 -11.99 -1.27
N ILE A 90 14.96 -11.96 0.01
CA ILE A 90 15.79 -11.36 1.07
C ILE A 90 17.14 -12.06 1.17
N ALA A 91 17.15 -13.40 1.14
CA ALA A 91 18.39 -14.19 1.19
C ALA A 91 19.29 -13.90 -0.02
N GLU A 92 18.75 -13.94 -1.23
CA GLU A 92 19.49 -13.72 -2.48
C GLU A 92 20.08 -12.30 -2.58
N LEU A 93 19.37 -11.30 -2.07
CA LEU A 93 19.88 -9.93 -1.96
C LEU A 93 21.00 -9.83 -0.93
N ARG A 94 20.81 -10.44 0.25
CA ARG A 94 21.82 -10.44 1.32
C ARG A 94 23.13 -11.08 0.85
N ASP A 95 23.07 -12.19 0.14
CA ASP A 95 24.24 -12.91 -0.38
C ASP A 95 25.02 -12.07 -1.40
N ARG A 96 24.35 -11.08 -2.02
CA ARG A 96 24.95 -10.10 -2.93
C ARG A 96 25.29 -8.78 -2.27
N GLY A 97 25.14 -8.67 -0.95
CA GLY A 97 25.38 -7.43 -0.21
C GLY A 97 24.36 -6.33 -0.50
N MET A 98 23.22 -6.66 -1.09
CA MET A 98 22.16 -5.72 -1.44
C MET A 98 21.11 -5.60 -0.32
N LYS A 99 20.29 -4.56 -0.38
CA LYS A 99 19.21 -4.27 0.57
C LYS A 99 17.85 -4.33 -0.10
N LEU A 100 16.83 -4.59 0.69
CA LEU A 100 15.43 -4.55 0.28
C LEU A 100 14.71 -3.49 1.11
N TRP A 101 14.06 -2.54 0.44
CA TRP A 101 13.09 -1.62 1.01
C TRP A 101 11.70 -1.99 0.51
N MET A 102 10.76 -2.02 1.43
CA MET A 102 9.36 -2.33 1.18
C MET A 102 8.55 -1.04 1.26
N ASP A 103 7.63 -0.84 0.33
CA ASP A 103 6.64 0.21 0.47
C ASP A 103 5.75 -0.02 1.70
N LEU A 104 5.40 1.05 2.40
CA LEU A 104 4.58 0.99 3.61
C LEU A 104 3.33 1.86 3.44
N VAL A 105 2.25 1.23 2.99
CA VAL A 105 0.99 1.91 2.70
C VAL A 105 0.06 1.85 3.90
N VAL A 106 0.14 2.87 4.76
CA VAL A 106 -0.56 2.87 6.06
C VAL A 106 -1.45 4.10 6.29
N ASN A 107 -1.60 4.97 5.29
CA ASN A 107 -2.63 6.02 5.34
C ASN A 107 -4.05 5.42 5.27
N HIS A 108 -4.23 4.41 4.43
CA HIS A 108 -5.50 3.73 4.16
C HIS A 108 -5.27 2.22 4.05
N THR A 109 -6.34 1.44 4.15
CA THR A 109 -6.38 0.03 3.76
C THR A 109 -7.30 -0.14 2.55
N SER A 110 -7.40 -1.34 1.99
CA SER A 110 -8.55 -1.72 1.15
C SER A 110 -9.84 -1.77 1.98
N ASP A 111 -10.99 -1.51 1.37
CA ASP A 111 -12.31 -1.77 1.94
C ASP A 111 -12.61 -3.28 2.10
N GLU A 112 -11.80 -4.14 1.47
CA GLU A 112 -11.79 -5.57 1.71
C GLU A 112 -10.95 -5.98 2.94
N HIS A 113 -10.20 -5.06 3.55
CA HIS A 113 -9.41 -5.35 4.74
C HIS A 113 -10.33 -5.76 5.90
N ALA A 114 -9.91 -6.75 6.69
CA ALA A 114 -10.71 -7.28 7.82
C ALA A 114 -11.10 -6.19 8.83
N TRP A 115 -10.24 -5.18 9.00
CA TRP A 115 -10.52 -4.02 9.84
C TRP A 115 -11.67 -3.17 9.32
N PHE A 116 -11.69 -2.84 8.03
CA PHE A 116 -12.78 -2.05 7.46
C PHE A 116 -14.09 -2.84 7.43
N LYS A 117 -14.04 -4.12 7.05
CA LYS A 117 -15.18 -5.05 7.11
C LYS A 117 -15.82 -5.07 8.50
N GLU A 118 -15.01 -5.12 9.57
CA GLU A 118 -15.50 -5.06 10.95
C GLU A 118 -16.02 -3.65 11.32
N SER A 119 -15.31 -2.58 10.92
CA SER A 119 -15.68 -1.18 11.19
C SER A 119 -17.02 -0.78 10.56
N ARG A 120 -17.28 -1.25 9.33
CA ARG A 120 -18.51 -0.97 8.58
C ARG A 120 -19.69 -1.84 8.97
N ARG A 121 -19.49 -2.87 9.82
CA ARG A 121 -20.55 -3.81 10.20
C ARG A 121 -21.65 -3.17 11.03
N SER A 122 -21.31 -2.19 11.87
CA SER A 122 -22.24 -1.45 12.72
C SER A 122 -21.58 -0.17 13.23
N ILE A 123 -22.39 0.84 13.60
CA ILE A 123 -21.94 2.05 14.29
C ILE A 123 -21.35 1.74 15.69
N ASP A 124 -21.74 0.62 16.30
CA ASP A 124 -21.25 0.18 17.62
C ASP A 124 -20.04 -0.77 17.54
N SER A 125 -19.45 -0.93 16.35
CA SER A 125 -18.31 -1.82 16.14
C SER A 125 -17.10 -1.40 16.99
N PRO A 126 -16.36 -2.34 17.61
CA PRO A 126 -15.13 -2.01 18.33
C PRO A 126 -14.03 -1.43 17.43
N LYS A 127 -14.15 -1.56 16.10
CA LYS A 127 -13.26 -0.92 15.12
C LYS A 127 -13.89 0.27 14.43
N ARG A 128 -15.01 0.81 14.93
CA ARG A 128 -15.68 1.95 14.29
C ARG A 128 -14.72 3.11 14.09
N ASP A 129 -14.05 3.51 15.17
CA ASP A 129 -13.14 4.66 15.17
C ASP A 129 -11.75 4.37 14.58
N TRP A 130 -11.52 3.19 13.98
CA TRP A 130 -10.31 2.92 13.20
C TRP A 130 -10.34 3.60 11.82
N TYR A 131 -11.51 4.08 11.39
CA TYR A 131 -11.71 4.80 10.14
C TYR A 131 -12.55 6.06 10.41
N PHE A 132 -12.49 7.02 9.49
CA PHE A 132 -13.26 8.26 9.65
C PHE A 132 -14.70 8.10 9.14
N TRP A 133 -15.65 7.95 10.06
CA TRP A 133 -17.08 7.90 9.76
C TRP A 133 -17.80 9.20 10.12
N ARG A 134 -18.67 9.71 9.26
CA ARG A 134 -19.40 10.97 9.50
C ARG A 134 -20.80 10.92 8.92
N ASP A 135 -21.74 11.57 9.61
CA ASP A 135 -23.09 11.75 9.11
C ASP A 135 -23.14 12.59 7.83
N SER A 136 -24.21 12.37 7.08
CA SER A 136 -24.52 13.22 5.93
C SER A 136 -24.82 14.66 6.37
N LYS A 137 -24.39 15.62 5.57
CA LYS A 137 -24.96 16.98 5.60
C LYS A 137 -26.12 17.08 4.61
N TYR A 138 -26.92 18.12 4.73
CA TYR A 138 -28.03 18.40 3.83
C TYR A 138 -27.95 19.85 3.38
N ASP A 139 -28.23 20.11 2.11
CA ASP A 139 -28.37 21.48 1.61
C ASP A 139 -29.78 22.05 1.89
N ASP A 140 -30.00 23.32 1.57
CA ASP A 140 -31.28 24.01 1.80
C ASP A 140 -32.48 23.37 1.07
N LYS A 141 -32.22 22.47 0.10
CA LYS A 141 -33.23 21.72 -0.65
C LYS A 141 -33.42 20.30 -0.10
N GLY A 142 -32.75 19.96 1.00
CA GLY A 142 -32.80 18.64 1.63
C GLY A 142 -32.03 17.56 0.86
N LEU A 143 -31.15 17.92 -0.10
CA LEU A 143 -30.31 16.92 -0.76
C LEU A 143 -29.14 16.53 0.14
N LYS A 144 -28.92 15.21 0.25
CA LYS A 144 -27.79 14.62 0.95
C LYS A 144 -26.45 15.10 0.35
N LYS A 145 -25.52 15.49 1.20
CA LYS A 145 -24.17 15.98 0.88
C LYS A 145 -23.12 15.30 1.75
N PRO A 146 -21.88 15.17 1.26
CA PRO A 146 -20.76 14.73 2.08
C PRO A 146 -20.48 15.70 3.25
N PRO A 147 -19.74 15.26 4.28
CA PRO A 147 -19.45 16.06 5.48
C PRO A 147 -18.71 17.38 5.21
N ASN A 148 -17.92 17.44 4.14
CA ASN A 148 -17.23 18.65 3.69
C ASN A 148 -17.03 18.60 2.16
N ASN A 149 -16.34 19.61 1.61
CA ASN A 149 -16.07 19.75 0.18
C ASN A 149 -14.71 19.20 -0.26
N TRP A 150 -14.09 18.31 0.52
CA TRP A 150 -12.80 17.74 0.16
C TRP A 150 -12.86 16.91 -1.12
N LYS A 151 -11.83 17.07 -1.95
CA LYS A 151 -11.70 16.41 -3.23
C LYS A 151 -10.79 15.19 -3.08
N GLY A 152 -11.19 14.06 -3.64
CA GLY A 152 -10.35 12.87 -3.74
C GLY A 152 -9.17 13.11 -4.71
N MET A 153 -8.05 12.42 -4.48
CA MET A 153 -6.83 12.53 -5.28
C MET A 153 -7.08 12.20 -6.75
N PHE A 154 -7.97 11.23 -7.02
CA PHE A 154 -8.37 10.81 -8.36
C PHE A 154 -9.62 11.52 -8.89
N GLY A 155 -10.07 12.58 -8.22
CA GLY A 155 -11.28 13.34 -8.57
C GLY A 155 -12.52 12.94 -7.79
N GLY A 156 -13.58 13.72 -7.93
CA GLY A 156 -14.81 13.54 -7.14
C GLY A 156 -14.66 13.91 -5.67
N SER A 157 -15.65 13.50 -4.87
CA SER A 157 -15.68 13.66 -3.42
C SER A 157 -14.68 12.72 -2.75
N ALA A 158 -13.99 13.17 -1.70
CA ALA A 158 -13.15 12.31 -0.85
C ALA A 158 -13.98 11.47 0.15
N TRP A 159 -15.31 11.52 0.06
CA TRP A 159 -16.22 10.80 0.95
C TRP A 159 -17.10 9.86 0.15
N THR A 160 -17.17 8.62 0.61
CA THR A 160 -18.01 7.56 0.03
C THR A 160 -19.13 7.20 1.02
N PHE A 161 -20.36 7.09 0.53
CA PHE A 161 -21.52 6.78 1.37
C PHE A 161 -21.65 5.26 1.55
N ASP A 162 -21.74 4.80 2.79
CA ASP A 162 -22.02 3.41 3.14
C ASP A 162 -23.51 3.25 3.48
N GLU A 163 -24.26 2.61 2.58
CA GLU A 163 -25.70 2.40 2.74
C GLU A 163 -26.04 1.57 3.99
N ALA A 164 -25.17 0.64 4.39
CA ALA A 164 -25.41 -0.26 5.52
C ALA A 164 -25.47 0.47 6.87
N THR A 165 -24.59 1.46 7.06
CA THR A 165 -24.53 2.25 8.31
C THR A 165 -25.13 3.64 8.18
N GLY A 166 -25.50 4.07 6.96
CA GLY A 166 -26.11 5.37 6.71
C GLY A 166 -25.13 6.55 6.87
N GLN A 167 -23.82 6.29 6.87
CA GLN A 167 -22.77 7.29 7.08
C GLN A 167 -21.79 7.34 5.91
N TYR A 168 -21.11 8.46 5.77
CA TYR A 168 -19.95 8.58 4.89
C TYR A 168 -18.69 8.07 5.60
N TYR A 169 -17.80 7.43 4.85
CA TYR A 169 -16.42 7.22 5.27
C TYR A 169 -15.45 8.03 4.40
N LEU A 170 -14.33 8.44 4.98
CA LEU A 170 -13.27 9.15 4.25
C LEU A 170 -12.46 8.15 3.42
N SER A 171 -12.21 8.52 2.17
CA SER A 171 -11.29 7.84 1.25
C SER A 171 -10.64 8.90 0.36
N LEU A 172 -9.43 9.34 0.72
CA LEU A 172 -8.70 10.39 0.00
C LEU A 172 -8.27 9.94 -1.41
N PHE A 173 -8.18 8.64 -1.65
CA PHE A 173 -7.77 8.06 -2.93
C PHE A 173 -9.00 7.48 -3.67
N LEU A 174 -9.09 6.16 -3.85
CA LEU A 174 -10.29 5.51 -4.40
C LEU A 174 -11.33 5.24 -3.32
N PRO A 175 -12.63 5.09 -3.68
CA PRO A 175 -13.67 4.63 -2.75
C PRO A 175 -13.34 3.32 -2.02
N SER A 176 -12.55 2.45 -2.66
CA SER A 176 -12.06 1.18 -2.09
C SER A 176 -10.85 1.35 -1.15
N GLN A 177 -10.39 2.58 -0.88
CA GLN A 177 -9.24 2.90 -0.02
C GLN A 177 -9.66 3.76 1.19
N PRO A 178 -10.44 3.21 2.15
CA PRO A 178 -10.84 3.95 3.35
C PRO A 178 -9.63 4.34 4.22
N ASP A 179 -9.57 5.61 4.59
CA ASP A 179 -8.49 6.19 5.39
C ASP A 179 -8.53 5.71 6.84
N LEU A 180 -7.38 5.27 7.33
CA LEU A 180 -7.19 4.89 8.73
C LEU A 180 -7.19 6.15 9.61
N ASN A 181 -7.88 6.07 10.73
CA ASN A 181 -7.89 7.11 11.74
C ASN A 181 -6.73 6.94 12.72
N TRP A 182 -5.63 7.65 12.46
CA TRP A 182 -4.43 7.67 13.29
C TRP A 182 -4.57 8.36 14.65
N THR A 183 -5.75 8.90 14.98
CA THR A 183 -6.02 9.51 16.30
C THR A 183 -6.63 8.53 17.32
N ASN A 184 -6.94 7.30 16.89
CA ASN A 184 -7.45 6.22 17.75
C ASN A 184 -6.39 5.73 18.75
#